data_AF-A0A7S0JDT3-F1
#
_entry.id   AF-A0A7S0JDT3-F1
#
_cell.length_a   1.000
_cell.length_b   1.000
_cell.length_c   1.000
_cell.angle_alpha   90.00
_cell.angle_beta   90.00
_cell.angle_gamma   90.00
#
_symmetry.space_group_name_H-M   'P 1'
#
loop_
_entity.id
_entity.type
_entity.pdbx_description
1 polymer ?
#
loop_
_entity_poly.entity_id
_entity_poly.type
_entity_poly.pdbx_seq_one_letter_code
_entity_poly.pdbx_strand_id
1 'polypeptide(L)'
;GTSSSLMVINLLSASARRYPLAVACASTTLKTTSADVIVQTFIERREKLDYKRTAAFTIFGCGWMGAGQYFVYCKLLEALLPARTVSAALGKMSLDQFIHVPFVFMPIFYLTDACVQGEGISYARQKYENEIVETMTANWQLWLPAQFIGFRFVPPHVRVPYVACVSFVWTMILSMLQGKFRAAADI
;
A
#
# COMPACT_ATOMS: atom_id res chain seq x y z
N GLY A 1 8.67 -18.46 -27.04
CA GLY A 1 7.80 -17.57 -26.26
C GLY A 1 7.57 -18.08 -24.85
N THR A 2 6.87 -19.20 -24.70
CA THR A 2 6.44 -19.79 -23.41
C THR A 2 7.59 -20.23 -22.48
N SER A 3 8.69 -20.77 -23.00
CA SER A 3 9.81 -21.26 -22.18
C SER A 3 10.57 -20.15 -21.42
N SER A 4 10.72 -18.96 -22.02
CA SER A 4 11.42 -17.83 -21.40
C SER A 4 10.57 -17.19 -20.29
N SER A 5 9.26 -17.06 -20.50
CA SER A 5 8.33 -16.57 -19.48
C SER A 5 8.24 -17.50 -18.27
N LEU A 6 8.22 -18.82 -18.51
CA LEU A 6 8.24 -19.82 -17.43
C LEU A 6 9.57 -19.81 -16.67
N MET A 7 10.70 -19.62 -17.36
CA MET A 7 12.01 -19.48 -16.72
C MET A 7 12.07 -18.25 -15.80
N VAL A 8 11.56 -17.11 -16.24
CA VAL A 8 11.49 -15.89 -15.42
C VAL A 8 10.57 -16.09 -14.20
N ILE A 9 9.40 -16.69 -14.39
CA ILE A 9 8.47 -16.99 -13.29
C ILE A 9 9.11 -17.95 -12.27
N ASN A 10 9.81 -18.98 -12.74
CA ASN A 10 10.49 -19.93 -11.87
C ASN A 10 11.67 -19.29 -11.13
N LEU A 11 12.43 -18.40 -11.78
CA LEU A 11 13.52 -17.66 -11.16
C LEU A 11 13.02 -16.69 -10.09
N LEU A 12 11.96 -15.94 -10.38
CA LEU A 12 11.30 -15.04 -9.43
C LEU A 12 10.73 -15.81 -8.24
N SER A 13 10.12 -16.98 -8.49
CA SER A 13 9.58 -17.86 -7.45
C SER A 13 10.67 -18.46 -6.57
N ALA A 14 11.80 -18.86 -7.16
CA ALA A 14 12.96 -19.38 -6.44
C ALA A 14 13.62 -18.29 -5.56
N SER A 15 13.79 -17.08 -6.10
CA SER A 15 14.32 -15.94 -5.37
C SER A 15 13.39 -15.48 -4.23
N ALA A 16 12.07 -15.46 -4.47
CA ALA A 16 11.07 -15.13 -3.44
C ALA A 16 11.06 -16.15 -2.28
N ARG A 17 11.33 -17.43 -2.56
CA ARG A 17 11.48 -18.45 -1.51
C ARG A 17 12.80 -18.34 -0.75
N ARG A 18 13.88 -17.94 -1.41
CA ARG A 18 15.22 -17.86 -0.81
C ARG A 18 15.46 -16.56 -0.04
N TYR A 19 14.87 -15.45 -0.49
CA TYR A 19 14.98 -14.12 0.13
C TYR A 19 13.62 -13.40 0.17
N PRO A 20 12.64 -13.90 0.95
CA PRO A 20 11.27 -13.39 0.94
C PRO A 20 11.17 -11.91 1.30
N LEU A 21 11.93 -11.45 2.31
CA LEU A 21 11.93 -10.05 2.72
C LEU A 21 12.55 -9.12 1.67
N ALA A 22 13.68 -9.52 1.07
CA ALA A 22 14.34 -8.70 0.06
C ALA A 22 13.46 -8.51 -1.19
N VAL A 23 12.79 -9.58 -1.63
CA VAL A 23 11.86 -9.52 -2.75
C VAL A 23 10.62 -8.70 -2.40
N ALA A 24 10.08 -8.85 -1.18
CA ALA A 24 8.97 -8.03 -0.72
C ALA A 24 9.33 -6.55 -0.74
N CYS A 25 10.40 -6.14 -0.06
CA CYS A 25 10.88 -4.75 -0.05
C CYS A 25 11.14 -4.22 -1.46
N ALA A 26 11.85 -4.96 -2.31
CA ALA A 26 12.13 -4.51 -3.67
C ALA A 26 10.84 -4.29 -4.48
N SER A 27 9.90 -5.23 -4.40
CA SER A 27 8.63 -5.14 -5.13
C SER A 27 7.74 -4.01 -4.63
N THR A 28 7.64 -3.81 -3.32
CA THR A 28 6.80 -2.78 -2.73
C THR A 28 7.40 -1.40 -2.92
N THR A 29 8.72 -1.24 -2.80
CA THR A 29 9.41 0.01 -3.15
C THR A 29 9.21 0.36 -4.61
N LEU A 30 9.45 -0.58 -5.53
CA LEU A 30 9.25 -0.32 -6.95
C LEU A 30 7.80 0.11 -7.23
N LYS A 31 6.82 -0.58 -6.63
CA LYS A 31 5.41 -0.25 -6.73
C LYS A 31 5.11 1.16 -6.21
N THR A 32 5.58 1.51 -5.01
CA THR A 32 5.24 2.79 -4.38
C THR A 32 5.92 3.97 -5.05
N THR A 33 7.20 3.84 -5.38
CA THR A 33 7.95 4.88 -6.09
C THR A 33 7.39 5.10 -7.49
N SER A 34 7.09 4.03 -8.25
CA SER A 34 6.56 4.18 -9.61
C SER A 34 5.15 4.78 -9.62
N ALA A 35 4.26 4.37 -8.72
CA ALA A 35 2.93 4.95 -8.60
C ALA A 35 3.01 6.46 -8.33
N ASP A 36 3.85 6.88 -7.39
CA ASP A 36 4.03 8.30 -7.07
C ASP A 36 4.60 9.09 -8.26
N VAL A 37 5.67 8.60 -8.89
CA VAL A 37 6.26 9.25 -10.08
C VAL A 37 5.23 9.39 -11.20
N ILE A 38 4.42 8.36 -11.46
CA ILE A 38 3.37 8.41 -12.47
C ILE A 38 2.33 9.47 -12.13
N VAL A 39 1.90 9.56 -10.87
CA VAL A 39 0.96 10.60 -10.44
C VAL A 39 1.55 11.98 -10.63
N GLN A 40 2.79 12.22 -10.17
CA GLN A 40 3.43 13.53 -10.27
C GLN A 40 3.57 13.98 -11.73
N THR A 41 3.93 13.06 -12.63
CA THR A 41 4.28 13.36 -14.03
C THR A 41 3.09 13.35 -14.97
N PHE A 42 2.25 12.31 -14.94
CA PHE A 42 1.18 12.12 -15.92
C PHE A 42 -0.15 12.70 -15.47
N ILE A 43 -0.45 12.64 -14.17
CA ILE A 43 -1.73 13.09 -13.62
C ILE A 43 -1.64 14.56 -13.21
N GLU A 44 -0.70 14.90 -12.34
CA GLU A 44 -0.51 16.26 -11.84
C GLU A 44 0.29 17.14 -12.79
N ARG A 45 1.04 16.54 -13.74
CA ARG A 45 1.87 17.25 -14.73
C ARG A 45 2.79 18.31 -14.10
N ARG A 46 3.39 17.98 -12.96
CA ARG A 46 4.31 18.89 -12.26
C ARG A 46 5.54 19.17 -13.11
N GLU A 47 5.95 20.44 -13.18
CA GLU A 47 7.22 20.84 -13.80
C GLU A 47 8.43 20.30 -13.04
N LYS A 48 8.33 20.23 -11.71
CA LYS A 48 9.36 19.70 -10.81
C LYS A 48 8.78 18.63 -9.91
N LEU A 49 9.46 17.48 -9.85
CA LEU A 49 9.11 16.41 -8.94
C LEU A 49 9.31 16.82 -7.49
N ASP A 50 8.32 16.49 -6.67
CA ASP A 50 8.44 16.56 -5.22
C ASP A 50 9.17 15.32 -4.72
N TYR A 51 10.49 15.44 -4.64
CA TYR A 51 11.38 14.38 -4.19
C TYR A 51 11.13 13.98 -2.73
N LYS A 52 10.64 14.89 -1.88
CA LYS A 52 10.26 14.56 -0.51
C LYS A 52 9.05 13.63 -0.50
N ARG A 53 8.04 13.87 -1.35
CA ARG A 53 6.90 12.97 -1.51
C ARG A 53 7.36 11.61 -2.00
N THR A 54 8.17 11.57 -3.07
CA THR A 54 8.68 10.31 -3.61
C THR A 54 9.52 9.54 -2.60
N ALA A 55 10.34 10.22 -1.80
CA ALA A 55 11.12 9.60 -0.73
C ALA A 55 10.22 9.00 0.37
N ALA A 56 9.14 9.69 0.78
CA ALA A 56 8.18 9.16 1.74
C ALA A 56 7.53 7.86 1.23
N PHE A 57 7.05 7.82 -0.02
CA PHE A 57 6.51 6.60 -0.64
C PHE A 57 7.55 5.49 -0.78
N THR A 58 8.80 5.83 -1.10
CA THR A 58 9.90 4.88 -1.27
C THR A 58 10.27 4.22 0.07
N ILE A 59 10.44 5.02 1.12
CA ILE A 59 10.79 4.55 2.47
C ILE A 59 9.64 3.75 3.07
N PHE A 60 8.40 4.24 2.94
CA PHE A 60 7.22 3.54 3.42
C PHE A 60 7.02 2.20 2.70
N GLY A 61 7.24 2.18 1.38
CA GLY A 61 7.21 0.97 0.57
C GLY A 61 8.25 -0.05 1.00
N CYS A 62 9.49 0.38 1.23
CA CYS A 62 10.58 -0.50 1.65
C CYS A 62 10.37 -1.04 3.07
N GLY A 63 10.13 -0.14 4.03
CA GLY A 63 10.06 -0.47 5.45
C GLY A 63 8.74 -1.15 5.83
N TRP A 64 7.63 -0.42 5.77
CA TRP A 64 6.35 -0.93 6.25
C TRP A 64 5.74 -1.94 5.29
N MET A 65 5.60 -1.62 4.01
CA MET A 65 4.96 -2.55 3.07
C MET A 65 5.82 -3.79 2.79
N GLY A 66 7.14 -3.62 2.71
CA GLY A 66 8.07 -4.70 2.42
C GLY A 66 8.33 -5.63 3.61
N ALA A 67 8.56 -5.07 4.80
CA ALA A 67 8.92 -5.85 5.99
C ALA A 67 7.82 -5.90 7.06
N GLY A 68 7.17 -4.77 7.35
CA GLY A 68 6.16 -4.67 8.43
C GLY A 68 4.86 -5.45 8.16
N GLN A 69 4.32 -5.35 6.94
CA GLN A 69 3.07 -6.00 6.55
C GLN A 69 3.15 -7.54 6.63
N TYR A 70 4.34 -8.14 6.47
CA TYR A 70 4.51 -9.58 6.64
C TYR A 70 4.08 -10.05 8.04
N PHE A 71 4.44 -9.31 9.10
CA PHE A 71 4.05 -9.67 10.46
C PHE A 71 2.54 -9.54 10.67
N VAL A 72 1.92 -8.48 10.14
CA VAL A 72 0.47 -8.25 10.30
C VAL A 72 -0.34 -9.33 9.57
N TYR A 73 -0.06 -9.55 8.28
CA TYR A 73 -0.88 -10.44 7.46
C TYR A 73 -0.53 -11.91 7.63
N CYS A 74 0.75 -12.27 7.75
CA CYS A 74 1.17 -13.67 7.80
C CYS A 74 1.29 -14.24 9.23
N LYS A 75 1.31 -13.40 10.26
CA LYS A 75 1.36 -13.86 11.67
C LYS A 75 0.12 -13.46 12.45
N LEU A 76 -0.19 -12.17 12.56
CA LEU A 76 -1.27 -11.68 13.43
C LEU A 76 -2.66 -12.09 12.94
N LEU A 77 -3.00 -11.79 11.68
CA LEU A 77 -4.32 -12.09 11.13
C LEU A 77 -4.61 -13.59 10.98
N GLU A 78 -3.58 -14.39 10.70
CA GLU A 78 -3.69 -15.85 10.66
C GLU A 78 -3.87 -16.45 12.06
N ALA A 79 -3.27 -15.86 13.11
CA ALA A 79 -3.47 -16.29 14.49
C ALA A 79 -4.87 -15.94 15.01
N LEU A 80 -5.38 -14.74 14.68
CA LEU A 80 -6.69 -14.27 15.14
C LEU A 80 -7.86 -14.97 14.43
N LEU A 81 -7.71 -15.26 13.14
CA LEU A 81 -8.76 -15.87 12.32
C LEU A 81 -8.18 -17.02 11.48
N PRO A 82 -7.87 -18.18 12.09
CA PRO A 82 -7.21 -19.29 11.38
C PRO A 82 -8.12 -19.99 10.36
N ALA A 83 -9.44 -19.83 10.50
CA ALA A 83 -10.41 -20.46 9.60
C ALA A 83 -10.33 -19.89 8.17
N ARG A 84 -10.55 -20.77 7.18
CA ARG A 84 -10.52 -20.42 5.74
C ARG A 84 -11.93 -20.29 5.14
N THR A 85 -12.92 -19.98 5.97
CA THR A 85 -14.31 -19.77 5.54
C THR A 85 -14.52 -18.38 4.95
N VAL A 86 -15.60 -18.18 4.21
CA VAL A 86 -16.00 -16.85 3.71
C VAL A 86 -16.23 -15.88 4.87
N SER A 87 -16.83 -16.35 5.97
CA SER A 87 -17.03 -15.54 7.18
C SER A 87 -15.71 -15.10 7.81
N ALA A 88 -14.70 -15.98 7.87
CA ALA A 88 -13.37 -15.61 8.37
C ALA A 88 -12.66 -14.64 7.43
N ALA A 89 -12.82 -14.77 6.11
CA ALA A 89 -12.30 -13.81 5.15
C ALA A 89 -12.92 -12.42 5.35
N LEU A 90 -14.25 -12.33 5.49
CA LEU A 90 -14.94 -11.08 5.80
C LEU A 90 -14.49 -10.49 7.14
N GLY A 91 -14.31 -11.33 8.16
CA GLY A 91 -13.77 -10.89 9.45
C GLY A 91 -12.36 -10.29 9.33
N LYS A 92 -11.46 -10.96 8.60
CA LYS A 92 -10.09 -10.46 8.34
C LYS A 92 -10.12 -9.12 7.60
N MET A 93 -10.99 -8.97 6.61
CA MET A 93 -11.14 -7.73 5.85
C MET A 93 -11.65 -6.59 6.74
N SER A 94 -12.66 -6.86 7.58
CA SER A 94 -13.19 -5.84 8.49
C SER A 94 -12.12 -5.39 9.48
N LEU A 95 -11.37 -6.32 10.09
CA LEU A 95 -10.25 -5.98 10.95
C LEU A 95 -9.18 -5.17 10.21
N ASP A 96 -8.89 -5.52 8.96
CA ASP A 96 -7.93 -4.79 8.15
C ASP A 96 -8.39 -3.35 7.90
N GLN A 97 -9.60 -3.17 7.35
CA GLN A 97 -10.08 -1.88 6.88
C GLN A 97 -10.53 -0.91 7.99
N PHE A 98 -10.97 -1.44 9.14
CA PHE A 98 -11.48 -0.63 10.25
C PHE A 98 -10.53 -0.55 11.44
N ILE A 99 -9.50 -1.39 11.50
CA ILE A 99 -8.53 -1.34 12.61
C ILE A 99 -7.12 -1.12 12.07
N HIS A 100 -6.59 -2.06 11.29
CA HIS A 100 -5.19 -2.02 10.87
C HIS A 100 -4.90 -0.80 9.97
N VAL A 101 -5.72 -0.54 8.96
CA VAL A 101 -5.49 0.60 8.05
C VAL A 101 -5.54 1.95 8.79
N PRO A 102 -6.62 2.31 9.51
CA PRO A 102 -6.71 3.61 10.16
C PRO A 102 -5.75 3.77 11.35
N PHE A 103 -5.49 2.74 12.15
CA PHE A 103 -4.73 2.90 13.41
C PHE A 103 -3.28 2.40 13.35
N VAL A 104 -2.86 1.76 12.26
CA VAL A 104 -1.48 1.27 12.11
C VAL A 104 -0.89 1.72 10.78
N PHE A 105 -1.49 1.34 9.65
CA PHE A 105 -0.95 1.65 8.32
C PHE A 105 -0.84 3.16 8.07
N MET A 106 -1.92 3.91 8.30
CA MET A 106 -1.95 5.34 8.06
C MET A 106 -1.05 6.12 9.04
N PRO A 107 -1.06 5.87 10.36
CA PRO A 107 -0.14 6.52 11.29
C PRO A 107 1.33 6.31 10.92
N ILE A 108 1.71 5.10 10.50
CA ILE A 108 3.09 4.81 10.06
C ILE A 108 3.42 5.57 8.77
N PHE A 109 2.46 5.69 7.84
CA PHE A 109 2.64 6.50 6.64
C PHE A 109 2.88 7.98 6.98
N TYR A 110 2.04 8.59 7.82
CA TYR A 110 2.20 9.99 8.23
C TYR A 110 3.47 10.24 9.04
N LEU A 111 3.88 9.31 9.90
CA LEU A 111 5.17 9.37 10.58
C LEU A 111 6.33 9.32 9.59
N THR A 112 6.26 8.43 8.59
CA THR A 112 7.27 8.35 7.54
C THR A 112 7.36 9.65 6.75
N ASP A 113 6.21 10.21 6.38
CA ASP A 113 6.12 11.50 5.70
C ASP A 113 6.74 12.63 6.53
N ALA A 114 6.36 12.75 7.81
CA ALA A 114 6.93 13.75 8.72
C ALA A 114 8.45 13.61 8.85
N CYS A 115 8.96 12.39 9.05
CA CYS A 115 10.40 12.15 9.13
C CYS A 115 11.14 12.61 7.86
N VAL A 116 10.58 12.34 6.68
CA VAL A 116 11.17 12.77 5.40
C VAL A 116 11.09 14.29 5.22
N GLN A 117 10.05 14.92 5.75
CA GLN A 117 9.94 16.38 5.74
C GLN A 117 10.90 17.07 6.71
N GLY A 118 11.44 16.35 7.69
CA GLY A 118 12.25 16.89 8.79
C GLY A 118 11.41 17.33 9.98
N GLU A 119 10.17 16.88 10.04
CA GLU A 119 9.15 17.27 11.02
C GLU A 119 9.02 16.26 12.16
N GLY A 120 8.47 16.73 13.28
CA GLY A 120 8.27 15.91 14.48
C GLY A 120 6.97 15.10 14.50
N ILE A 121 6.82 14.27 15.54
CA ILE A 121 5.61 13.44 15.76
C ILE A 121 4.34 14.31 15.91
N SER A 122 4.45 15.48 16.53
CA SER A 122 3.33 16.41 16.68
C SER A 122 2.76 16.86 15.33
N TYR A 123 3.64 17.14 14.36
CA TYR A 123 3.24 17.46 12.98
C TYR A 123 2.57 16.27 12.32
N ALA A 124 3.16 15.07 12.43
CA ALA A 124 2.57 13.85 11.89
C ALA A 124 1.15 13.59 12.42
N ARG A 125 0.95 13.80 13.72
CA ARG A 125 -0.35 13.64 14.38
C ARG A 125 -1.38 14.65 13.86
N GLN A 126 -1.01 15.94 13.82
CA GLN A 126 -1.91 16.98 13.32
C GLN A 126 -2.30 16.72 11.87
N LYS A 127 -1.32 16.35 11.04
CA LYS A 127 -1.54 15.98 9.64
C LYS A 127 -2.50 14.78 9.53
N TYR A 128 -2.27 13.73 10.30
CA TYR A 128 -3.16 12.57 10.37
C TYR A 128 -4.59 12.98 10.76
N GLU A 129 -4.78 13.76 11.82
CA GLU A 129 -6.11 14.16 12.31
C GLU A 129 -6.88 14.99 11.26
N ASN A 130 -6.18 15.81 10.46
CA ASN A 130 -6.78 16.63 9.41
C ASN A 130 -7.11 15.82 8.14
N GLU A 131 -6.27 14.85 7.77
CA GLU A 131 -6.34 14.19 6.47
C GLU A 131 -6.99 12.80 6.50
N ILE A 132 -7.11 12.18 7.69
CA ILE A 132 -7.50 10.77 7.80
C ILE A 132 -8.93 10.50 7.32
N VAL A 133 -9.88 11.40 7.54
CA VAL A 133 -11.28 11.19 7.16
C VAL A 133 -11.41 11.10 5.64
N GLU A 134 -10.80 12.05 4.92
CA GLU A 134 -10.79 12.04 3.45
C GLU A 134 -10.00 10.83 2.93
N THR A 135 -8.85 10.54 3.54
CA THR A 135 -8.01 9.40 3.13
C THR A 135 -8.72 8.06 3.31
N MET A 136 -9.39 7.85 4.45
CA MET A 136 -10.14 6.61 4.71
C MET A 136 -11.39 6.48 3.85
N THR A 137 -12.04 7.61 3.53
CA THR A 137 -13.18 7.60 2.61
C THR A 137 -12.74 7.14 1.21
N ALA A 138 -11.65 7.69 0.68
CA ALA A 138 -11.07 7.24 -0.59
C ALA A 138 -10.62 5.77 -0.53
N ASN A 139 -10.02 5.36 0.59
CA ASN A 139 -9.63 3.97 0.82
C ASN A 139 -10.83 3.03 0.73
N TRP A 140 -11.92 3.32 1.44
CA TRP A 140 -13.12 2.47 1.44
C TRP A 140 -13.84 2.46 0.10
N GLN A 141 -13.88 3.59 -0.61
CA GLN A 141 -14.45 3.68 -1.96
C GLN A 141 -13.74 2.76 -2.96
N LEU A 142 -12.44 2.52 -2.79
CA LEU A 142 -11.69 1.57 -3.61
C LEU A 142 -11.78 0.15 -3.07
N TRP A 143 -11.42 -0.05 -1.80
CA TRP A 143 -11.17 -1.38 -1.25
C TRP A 143 -12.44 -2.17 -1.00
N LEU A 144 -13.55 -1.57 -0.57
CA LEU A 144 -14.78 -2.34 -0.32
C LEU A 144 -15.35 -2.94 -1.62
N PRO A 145 -15.50 -2.19 -2.73
CA PRO A 145 -15.92 -2.77 -4.00
C PRO A 145 -14.90 -3.77 -4.57
N ALA A 146 -13.61 -3.45 -4.49
CA ALA A 146 -12.57 -4.34 -4.99
C ALA A 146 -12.54 -5.67 -4.22
N GLN A 147 -12.71 -5.63 -2.90
CA GLN A 147 -12.81 -6.84 -2.10
C GLN A 147 -14.04 -7.67 -2.50
N PHE A 148 -15.22 -7.04 -2.62
CA PHE A 148 -16.42 -7.74 -3.07
C PHE A 148 -16.19 -8.45 -4.42
N ILE A 149 -15.60 -7.76 -5.40
CA ILE A 149 -15.26 -8.33 -6.71
C ILE A 149 -14.24 -9.48 -6.56
N GLY A 150 -13.20 -9.27 -5.76
CA GLY A 150 -12.15 -10.24 -5.48
C GLY A 150 -12.66 -11.55 -4.89
N PHE A 151 -13.61 -11.49 -3.96
CA PHE A 151 -14.19 -12.70 -3.36
C PHE A 151 -15.22 -13.36 -4.26
N ARG A 152 -16.05 -12.57 -4.97
CA ARG A 152 -17.19 -13.09 -5.72
C ARG A 152 -16.85 -13.58 -7.13
N PHE A 153 -15.94 -12.89 -7.82
CA PHE A 153 -15.70 -13.10 -9.25
C PHE A 153 -14.27 -13.52 -9.57
N VAL A 154 -13.28 -13.17 -8.74
CA VAL A 154 -11.87 -13.47 -9.01
C VAL A 154 -11.49 -14.87 -8.52
N PRO A 155 -11.05 -15.78 -9.42
CA PRO A 155 -10.62 -17.12 -9.04
C PRO A 155 -9.42 -17.11 -8.08
N PRO A 156 -9.33 -18.04 -7.11
CA PRO A 156 -8.28 -18.03 -6.09
C PRO A 156 -6.84 -17.92 -6.62
N HIS A 157 -6.53 -18.57 -7.74
CA HIS A 157 -5.18 -18.60 -8.32
C HIS A 157 -4.73 -17.27 -8.95
N VAL A 158 -5.66 -16.34 -9.25
CA VAL A 158 -5.35 -14.98 -9.75
C VAL A 158 -5.65 -13.87 -8.72
N ARG A 159 -6.03 -14.21 -7.49
CA ARG A 159 -6.32 -13.19 -6.45
C ARG A 159 -5.09 -12.38 -6.06
N VAL A 160 -3.91 -12.98 -6.03
CA VAL A 160 -2.66 -12.28 -5.70
C VAL A 160 -2.37 -11.16 -6.72
N PRO A 161 -2.30 -11.42 -8.03
CA PRO A 161 -2.09 -10.34 -9.00
C PRO A 161 -3.25 -9.33 -9.02
N TYR A 162 -4.50 -9.76 -8.81
CA TYR A 162 -5.64 -8.86 -8.68
C TYR A 162 -5.46 -7.84 -7.54
N VAL A 163 -5.15 -8.31 -6.33
CA VAL A 163 -4.92 -7.45 -5.16
C VAL A 163 -3.70 -6.55 -5.37
N ALA A 164 -2.66 -7.03 -6.05
CA ALA A 164 -1.50 -6.20 -6.40
C ALA A 164 -1.88 -5.03 -7.32
N CYS A 165 -2.73 -5.26 -8.33
CA CYS A 165 -3.25 -4.19 -9.19
C CYS A 165 -4.09 -3.17 -8.40
N VAL A 166 -5.02 -3.63 -7.56
CA VAL A 166 -5.83 -2.75 -6.71
C VAL A 166 -4.93 -1.95 -5.76
N SER A 167 -3.91 -2.57 -5.18
CA SER A 167 -2.92 -1.90 -4.31
C SER A 167 -2.13 -0.84 -5.05
N PHE A 168 -1.78 -1.06 -6.33
CA PHE A 168 -1.12 -0.04 -7.16
C PHE A 168 -2.04 1.17 -7.37
N VAL A 169 -3.30 0.94 -7.72
CA VAL A 169 -4.32 2.00 -7.85
C VAL A 169 -4.50 2.76 -6.53
N TRP A 170 -4.59 2.05 -5.40
CA TRP A 170 -4.65 2.68 -4.07
C TRP A 170 -3.44 3.59 -3.82
N THR A 171 -2.25 3.13 -4.18
CA THR A 171 -1.02 3.92 -3.99
C THR A 171 -1.04 5.20 -4.82
N MET A 172 -1.56 5.14 -6.05
CA MET A 172 -1.75 6.33 -6.87
C MET A 172 -2.77 7.29 -6.26
N ILE A 173 -3.91 6.80 -5.76
CA ILE A 173 -4.90 7.61 -5.05
C ILE A 173 -4.29 8.28 -3.82
N LEU A 174 -3.53 7.54 -3.01
CA LEU A 174 -2.85 8.08 -1.86
C LEU A 174 -1.84 9.17 -2.25
N SER A 175 -1.08 8.99 -3.34
CA SER A 175 -0.15 10.02 -3.85
C SER A 175 -0.88 11.28 -4.33
N MET A 176 -2.03 11.13 -5.02
CA MET A 176 -2.88 12.26 -5.43
C MET A 176 -3.41 13.03 -4.22
N LEU A 177 -3.89 12.32 -3.19
CA LEU A 177 -4.34 12.96 -1.95
C LEU A 177 -3.20 13.73 -1.28
N GLN A 178 -2.00 13.14 -1.18
CA GLN A 178 -0.84 13.84 -0.62
C GLN A 178 -0.42 15.05 -1.46
N GLY A 179 -0.56 14.99 -2.79
CA GLY A 179 -0.37 16.14 -3.67
C GLY A 179 -1.36 17.26 -3.37
N LYS A 180 -2.65 16.91 -3.23
CA LYS A 180 -3.73 17.85 -2.87
C LYS A 180 -3.49 18.49 -1.50
N PHE A 181 -3.18 17.70 -0.48
CA PHE A 181 -3.00 18.21 0.88
C PHE A 181 -1.79 19.14 1.01
N ARG A 182 -0.67 18.80 0.36
CA ARG A 182 0.51 19.67 0.32
C ARG A 182 0.20 20.99 -0.38
N ALA A 183 -0.50 20.95 -1.52
CA ALA A 183 -0.90 22.17 -2.23
C ALA A 183 -1.84 23.07 -1.40
N ALA A 184 -2.69 22.49 -0.56
CA ALA A 184 -3.58 23.23 0.33
C ALA A 184 -2.84 23.84 1.54
N ALA A 185 -1.69 23.29 1.94
CA ALA A 185 -0.89 23.81 3.05
C ALA A 185 0.07 24.94 2.64
N ASP A 186 0.36 25.07 1.34
CA ASP A 186 1.21 26.14 0.76
C ASP A 186 0.43 27.44 0.47
N ILE A 187 -0.89 27.48 0.72
CA ILE A 187 -1.79 28.64 0.54
C ILE A 187 -2.11 29.26 1.90
#